data_AF-A0A1I8HQ70-F1
#
_entry.id   AF-A0A1I8HQ70-F1
#
_cell.length_a   1.000
_cell.length_b   1.000
_cell.length_c   1.000
_cell.angle_alpha   90.00
_cell.angle_beta   90.00
_cell.angle_gamma   90.00
#
_symmetry.space_group_name_H-M   'P 1'
#
loop_
_entity.id
_entity.type
_entity.pdbx_description
1 polymer ?
#
loop_
_entity_poly.entity_id
_entity_poly.type
_entity_poly.pdbx_seq_one_letter_code
_entity_poly.pdbx_strand_id
1 'polypeptide(L)'
;MNFLRNLGKKLSEVSEDINQNLSQLKVKASASFDSSLKHNADDKQDPQHLRAQSAGCLLPGADLLAAYQRHWSEIHRGSDEVGRSVDRVGRLAAVVSGRARSRAAAWTALQREACDLPRTLASLECIGALLDSLEQSCREVEHELALLENQAEWVQLRRDQHAHNYQLLEHSRRRSEELERRRVQMAQRHAGRVRALEQSRQAALLERQRAFEQEFQRDMQFFKEHGHTERAPSVSSSGGGGGGGAGSVGSGGGGQDTPASLADAADLLPPPPLDDAAEALDKFLEANDDDE
;
A
#
# COMPACT_ATOMS: atom_id res chain seq x y z
N MET A 1 -9.21 -71.35 6.74
CA MET A 1 -8.82 -70.69 8.01
C MET A 1 -8.45 -71.64 9.17
N ASN A 2 -8.88 -72.92 9.20
CA ASN A 2 -8.59 -73.81 10.34
C ASN A 2 -7.26 -74.59 10.22
N PHE A 3 -6.79 -74.88 9.01
CA PHE A 3 -5.57 -75.66 8.79
C PHE A 3 -4.30 -74.90 9.20
N LEU A 4 -4.19 -73.62 8.81
CA LEU A 4 -3.05 -72.76 9.18
C LEU A 4 -2.96 -72.48 10.69
N ARG A 5 -4.12 -72.36 11.38
CA ARG A 5 -4.15 -72.25 12.85
C ARG A 5 -3.70 -73.54 13.54
N ASN A 6 -4.07 -74.70 12.99
CA ASN A 6 -3.66 -76.00 13.54
C ASN A 6 -2.16 -76.24 13.32
N LEU A 7 -1.63 -75.83 12.16
CA LEU A 7 -0.21 -75.94 11.84
C LEU A 7 0.64 -75.02 12.72
N GLY A 8 0.17 -73.80 13.01
CA GLY A 8 0.81 -72.89 13.96
C GLY A 8 0.83 -73.43 15.39
N LYS A 9 -0.25 -74.07 15.86
CA LYS A 9 -0.29 -74.73 17.18
C LYS A 9 0.69 -75.90 17.26
N LYS A 10 0.73 -76.75 16.24
CA LYS A 10 1.70 -77.86 16.19
C LYS A 10 3.15 -77.37 16.16
N LEU A 11 3.44 -76.28 15.45
CA LEU A 11 4.78 -75.71 15.41
C LEU A 11 5.19 -75.11 16.76
N SER A 12 4.23 -74.51 17.47
CA SER A 12 4.40 -74.02 18.84
C SER A 12 4.71 -75.17 19.80
N GLU A 13 3.92 -76.23 19.78
CA GLU A 13 4.13 -77.43 20.61
C GLU A 13 5.51 -78.05 20.34
N VAL A 14 5.89 -78.22 19.07
CA VAL A 14 7.22 -78.76 18.71
C VAL A 14 8.34 -77.84 19.20
N SER A 15 8.18 -76.52 19.10
CA SER A 15 9.17 -75.56 19.61
C SER A 15 9.28 -75.62 21.14
N GLU A 16 8.16 -75.78 21.83
CA GLU A 16 8.10 -75.85 23.28
C GLU A 16 8.70 -77.17 23.81
N ASP A 17 8.43 -78.29 23.14
CA ASP A 17 9.04 -79.60 23.41
C ASP A 17 10.55 -79.61 23.18
N ILE A 18 11.04 -78.96 22.11
CA ILE A 18 12.49 -78.85 21.86
C ILE A 18 13.16 -78.04 22.97
N ASN A 19 12.57 -76.93 23.38
CA ASN A 19 13.12 -76.09 24.44
C ASN A 19 13.08 -76.79 25.82
N GLN A 20 12.03 -77.56 26.11
CA GLN A 20 11.98 -78.39 27.31
C GLN A 20 13.04 -79.49 27.29
N ASN A 21 13.20 -80.21 26.17
CA ASN A 21 14.24 -81.24 26.04
C ASN A 21 15.64 -80.66 26.17
N LEU A 22 15.91 -79.49 25.59
CA LEU A 22 17.20 -78.80 25.71
C LEU A 22 17.48 -78.40 27.16
N SER A 23 16.46 -77.92 27.87
CA SER A 23 16.55 -77.56 29.29
C SER A 23 16.80 -78.79 30.17
N GLN A 24 16.10 -79.90 29.92
CA GLN A 24 16.32 -81.17 30.61
C GLN A 24 17.71 -81.74 30.36
N LEU A 25 18.23 -81.63 29.13
CA LEU A 25 19.59 -82.07 28.79
C LEU A 25 20.64 -81.21 29.51
N LYS A 26 20.43 -79.89 29.61
CA LYS A 26 21.32 -78.99 30.33
C LYS A 26 21.37 -79.31 31.82
N VAL A 27 20.22 -79.62 32.43
CA VAL A 27 20.16 -80.05 33.84
C VAL A 27 20.81 -81.41 34.04
N LYS A 28 20.57 -82.39 33.15
CA LYS A 28 21.22 -83.71 33.21
C LYS A 28 22.73 -83.63 33.00
N ALA A 29 23.21 -82.79 32.08
CA ALA A 29 24.63 -82.57 31.86
C ALA A 29 25.28 -81.92 33.09
N SER A 30 24.64 -80.93 33.69
CA SER A 30 25.13 -80.32 34.94
C SER A 30 25.13 -81.31 36.10
N ALA A 31 24.06 -82.11 36.26
CA ALA A 31 23.97 -83.12 37.30
C ALA A 31 25.00 -84.25 37.11
N SER A 32 25.25 -84.69 35.87
CA SER A 32 26.28 -85.68 35.54
C SER A 32 27.69 -85.16 35.83
N PHE A 33 27.93 -83.88 35.51
CA PHE A 33 29.19 -83.20 35.79
C PHE A 33 29.42 -83.02 37.30
N ASP A 34 28.41 -82.57 38.05
CA ASP A 34 28.48 -82.43 39.50
C ASP A 34 28.60 -83.79 40.22
N SER A 35 27.99 -84.85 39.68
CA SER A 35 28.12 -86.20 40.23
C SER A 35 29.52 -86.79 39.98
N SER A 36 30.13 -86.52 38.82
CA SER A 36 31.53 -86.89 38.54
C SER A 36 32.51 -86.11 39.41
N LEU A 37 32.23 -84.84 39.71
CA LEU A 37 33.04 -84.03 40.63
C LEU A 37 32.94 -84.54 42.08
N LYS A 38 31.77 -84.99 42.52
CA LYS A 38 31.59 -85.57 43.87
C LYS A 38 32.29 -86.91 44.04
N HIS A 39 32.31 -87.77 43.02
CA HIS A 39 33.02 -89.06 43.11
C HIS A 39 34.55 -88.90 43.21
N ASN A 40 35.11 -87.78 42.72
CA ASN A 40 36.53 -87.46 42.87
C ASN A 40 36.85 -86.63 44.13
N ALA A 41 35.85 -86.15 44.87
CA ALA A 41 36.03 -85.29 46.05
C ALA A 41 36.08 -86.05 47.38
N ASP A 42 35.61 -87.31 47.41
CA ASP A 42 35.65 -88.16 48.61
C ASP A 42 36.95 -88.98 48.76
N ASP A 43 37.84 -88.98 47.76
CA ASP A 43 39.22 -89.43 47.91
C ASP A 43 40.10 -88.29 48.47
N LYS A 44 39.88 -87.97 49.75
CA LYS A 44 40.84 -87.18 50.54
C LYS A 44 42.06 -88.04 50.85
N GLN A 45 42.91 -88.25 49.86
CA GLN A 45 44.31 -88.56 50.10
C GLN A 45 45.08 -87.25 50.13
N ASP A 46 45.63 -86.94 51.31
CA ASP A 46 46.55 -85.81 51.50
C ASP A 46 47.69 -85.86 50.47
N PRO A 47 47.87 -84.82 49.63
CA PRO A 47 48.90 -84.80 48.59
C PRO A 47 50.33 -84.68 49.14
N GLN A 48 50.51 -84.68 50.47
CA GLN A 48 51.82 -84.65 51.12
C GLN A 48 52.34 -86.03 51.54
N HIS A 49 51.48 -87.04 51.75
CA HIS A 49 51.93 -88.37 52.16
C HIS A 49 52.51 -89.21 51.01
N LEU A 50 52.07 -88.99 49.77
CA LEU A 50 52.68 -89.60 48.57
C LEU A 50 54.02 -88.96 48.16
N ARG A 51 54.25 -87.71 48.60
CA ARG A 51 55.47 -86.94 48.27
C ARG A 51 56.66 -87.27 49.18
N ALA A 52 56.41 -87.75 50.40
CA ALA A 52 57.47 -88.11 51.35
C ALA A 52 57.98 -89.56 51.21
N GLN A 53 57.18 -90.49 50.68
CA GLN A 53 57.58 -91.89 50.46
C GLN A 53 58.22 -92.17 49.10
N SER A 54 58.29 -91.17 48.21
CA SER A 54 58.87 -91.28 46.86
C SER A 54 60.27 -90.64 46.72
N ALA A 55 60.90 -90.23 47.82
CA ALA A 55 62.23 -89.59 47.80
C ALA A 55 63.40 -90.55 47.48
N GLY A 56 63.17 -91.85 47.27
CA GLY A 56 64.23 -92.85 47.05
C GLY A 56 64.07 -93.75 45.81
N CYS A 57 62.95 -93.70 45.09
CA CYS A 57 62.75 -94.47 43.86
C CYS A 57 61.62 -93.87 43.02
N LEU A 58 61.89 -92.74 42.37
CA LEU A 58 61.06 -92.27 41.26
C LEU A 58 61.61 -92.95 40.01
N LEU A 59 60.82 -93.80 39.38
CA LEU A 59 61.16 -94.32 38.06
C LEU A 59 61.40 -93.12 37.12
N PRO A 60 62.45 -93.12 36.28
CA PRO A 60 62.76 -92.03 35.34
C PRO A 60 61.58 -91.56 34.46
N GLY A 61 60.57 -92.42 34.26
CA GLY A 61 59.32 -92.05 33.57
C GLY A 61 58.39 -91.12 34.36
N ALA A 62 58.38 -91.18 35.70
CA ALA A 62 57.54 -90.33 36.54
C ALA A 62 58.04 -88.88 36.54
N ASP A 63 59.36 -88.68 36.59
CA ASP A 63 59.96 -87.34 36.50
C ASP A 63 59.76 -86.72 35.11
N LEU A 64 59.84 -87.52 34.05
CA LEU A 64 59.54 -87.08 32.68
C LEU A 64 58.08 -86.65 32.52
N LEU A 65 57.14 -87.44 33.05
CA LEU A 65 55.71 -87.10 33.05
C LEU A 65 55.44 -85.82 33.86
N ALA A 66 56.07 -85.66 35.03
CA ALA A 66 55.96 -84.45 35.83
C ALA A 66 56.54 -83.22 35.11
N ALA A 67 57.64 -83.37 34.36
CA ALA A 67 58.21 -82.31 33.53
C ALA A 67 57.27 -81.92 32.36
N TYR A 68 56.69 -82.90 31.66
CA TYR A 68 55.69 -82.64 30.62
C TYR A 68 54.44 -81.97 31.18
N GLN A 69 53.94 -82.42 32.33
CA GLN A 69 52.78 -81.82 32.99
C GLN A 69 53.05 -80.36 33.39
N ARG A 70 54.24 -80.05 33.91
CA ARG A 70 54.65 -78.67 34.20
C ARG A 70 54.71 -77.83 32.94
N HIS A 71 55.39 -78.30 31.89
CA HIS A 71 55.51 -77.56 30.64
C HIS A 71 54.14 -77.32 29.99
N TRP A 72 53.27 -78.33 30.01
CA TRP A 72 51.88 -78.22 29.55
C TRP A 72 51.10 -77.16 30.35
N SER A 73 51.22 -77.17 31.69
CA SER A 73 50.56 -76.18 32.54
C SER A 73 51.09 -74.76 32.31
N GLU A 74 52.38 -74.60 32.04
CA GLU A 74 53.01 -73.31 31.71
C GLU A 74 52.51 -72.78 30.36
N ILE A 75 52.42 -73.64 29.34
CA ILE A 75 51.87 -73.28 28.02
C ILE A 75 50.42 -72.83 28.17
N HIS A 76 49.59 -73.57 28.90
CA HIS A 76 48.19 -73.19 29.12
C HIS A 76 48.05 -71.89 29.90
N ARG A 77 48.84 -71.69 30.95
CA ARG A 77 48.87 -70.42 31.70
C ARG A 77 49.28 -69.25 30.81
N GLY A 78 50.31 -69.44 29.96
CA GLY A 78 50.73 -68.45 28.97
C GLY A 78 49.63 -68.15 27.94
N SER A 79 48.94 -69.19 27.45
CA SER A 79 47.81 -69.06 26.53
C SER A 79 46.65 -68.28 27.16
N ASP A 80 46.32 -68.53 28.42
CA ASP A 80 45.30 -67.79 29.17
C ASP A 80 45.68 -66.31 29.38
N GLU A 81 46.94 -66.04 29.70
CA GLU A 81 47.45 -64.67 29.86
C GLU A 81 47.41 -63.90 28.53
N VAL A 82 47.79 -64.55 27.42
CA VAL A 82 47.65 -64.01 26.06
C VAL A 82 46.19 -63.79 25.71
N GLY A 83 45.30 -64.74 25.99
CA GLY A 83 43.85 -64.61 25.79
C GLY A 83 43.27 -63.38 26.50
N ARG A 84 43.60 -63.20 27.79
CA ARG A 84 43.19 -62.00 28.56
C ARG A 84 43.77 -60.70 27.98
N SER A 85 44.98 -60.74 27.44
CA SER A 85 45.61 -59.59 26.77
C SER A 85 44.87 -59.23 25.47
N VAL A 86 44.57 -60.22 24.64
CA VAL A 86 43.79 -60.07 23.41
C VAL A 86 42.41 -59.51 23.72
N ASP A 87 41.73 -60.00 24.74
CA ASP A 87 40.42 -59.48 25.17
C ASP A 87 40.49 -58.00 25.58
N ARG A 88 41.54 -57.59 26.28
CA ARG A 88 41.76 -56.18 26.66
C ARG A 88 41.94 -55.30 25.42
N VAL A 89 42.78 -55.74 24.48
CA VAL A 89 43.01 -55.03 23.22
C VAL A 89 41.73 -54.98 22.39
N GLY A 90 40.98 -56.08 22.32
CA GLY A 90 39.69 -56.15 21.64
C GLY A 90 38.67 -55.14 22.19
N ARG A 91 38.58 -55.00 23.52
CA ARG A 91 37.72 -53.97 24.15
C ARG A 91 38.16 -52.54 23.80
N LEU A 92 39.47 -52.25 23.84
CA LEU A 92 39.98 -50.93 23.48
C LEU A 92 39.75 -50.62 21.98
N ALA A 93 39.98 -51.60 21.10
CA ALA A 93 39.71 -51.48 19.68
C ALA A 93 38.21 -51.24 19.39
N ALA A 94 37.31 -51.89 20.12
CA ALA A 94 35.87 -51.64 20.04
C ALA A 94 35.51 -50.20 20.44
N VAL A 95 36.11 -49.67 21.51
CA VAL A 95 35.88 -48.28 21.94
C VAL A 95 36.40 -47.28 20.91
N VAL A 96 37.63 -47.48 20.40
CA VAL A 96 38.25 -46.58 19.41
C VAL A 96 37.47 -46.60 18.10
N SER A 97 37.08 -47.79 17.60
CA SER A 97 36.28 -47.91 16.38
C SER A 97 34.86 -47.35 16.56
N GLY A 98 34.27 -47.45 17.75
CA GLY A 98 33.02 -46.78 18.10
C GLY A 98 33.13 -45.26 18.01
N ARG A 99 34.17 -44.68 18.64
CA ARG A 99 34.45 -43.23 18.56
C ARG A 99 34.74 -42.77 17.13
N ALA A 100 35.48 -43.56 16.36
CA ALA A 100 35.77 -43.25 14.95
C ALA A 100 34.49 -43.21 14.12
N ARG A 101 33.59 -44.20 14.29
CA ARG A 101 32.29 -44.22 13.62
C ARG A 101 31.40 -43.05 14.02
N SER A 102 31.34 -42.71 15.31
CA SER A 102 30.56 -41.56 15.80
C SER A 102 31.07 -40.24 15.21
N ARG A 103 32.39 -40.03 15.18
CA ARG A 103 32.97 -38.83 14.55
C ARG A 103 32.71 -38.78 13.05
N ALA A 104 32.81 -39.92 12.36
CA ALA A 104 32.48 -39.99 10.94
C ALA A 104 31.00 -39.63 10.69
N ALA A 105 30.08 -40.13 11.51
CA ALA A 105 28.67 -39.78 11.42
C ALA A 105 28.44 -38.27 11.65
N ALA A 106 29.03 -37.68 12.70
CA ALA A 106 28.94 -36.25 12.96
C ALA A 106 29.52 -35.40 11.82
N TRP A 107 30.66 -35.82 11.26
CA TRP A 107 31.27 -35.17 10.10
C TRP A 107 30.36 -35.22 8.86
N THR A 108 29.73 -36.35 8.57
CA THR A 108 28.78 -36.44 7.45
C THR A 108 27.52 -35.61 7.66
N ALA A 109 27.08 -35.42 8.91
CA ALA A 109 25.95 -34.55 9.23
C ALA A 109 26.33 -33.08 8.99
N LEU A 110 27.48 -32.66 9.51
CA LEU A 110 28.01 -31.32 9.26
C LEU A 110 28.22 -31.05 7.76
N GLN A 111 28.76 -32.01 7.02
CA GLN A 111 28.95 -31.87 5.58
C GLN A 111 27.63 -31.69 4.85
N ARG A 112 26.57 -32.42 5.26
CA ARG A 112 25.22 -32.25 4.70
C ARG A 112 24.68 -30.84 4.96
N GLU A 113 24.74 -30.38 6.21
CA GLU A 113 24.31 -29.03 6.57
C GLU A 113 25.10 -27.94 5.83
N ALA A 114 26.42 -28.12 5.69
CA ALA A 114 27.27 -27.20 4.94
C ALA A 114 26.94 -27.20 3.44
N CYS A 115 26.55 -28.34 2.87
CA CYS A 115 26.07 -28.43 1.50
C CYS A 115 24.68 -27.80 1.30
N ASP A 116 23.87 -27.68 2.37
CA ASP A 116 22.55 -27.05 2.31
C ASP A 116 22.63 -25.50 2.43
N LEU A 117 23.70 -24.94 3.00
CA LEU A 117 23.88 -23.49 3.16
C LEU A 117 23.78 -22.68 1.85
N PRO A 118 24.36 -23.10 0.71
CA PRO A 118 24.20 -22.36 -0.55
C PRO A 118 22.75 -22.30 -1.00
N ARG A 119 21.96 -23.33 -0.72
CA ARG A 119 20.52 -23.34 -1.06
C ARG A 119 19.74 -22.35 -0.20
N THR A 120 20.03 -22.28 1.10
CA THR A 120 19.39 -21.28 1.97
C THR A 120 19.83 -19.86 1.59
N LEU A 121 21.10 -19.66 1.24
CA LEU A 121 21.59 -18.39 0.70
C LEU A 121 20.85 -17.99 -0.57
N ALA A 122 20.72 -18.89 -1.56
CA ALA A 122 19.98 -18.61 -2.78
C ALA A 122 18.49 -18.28 -2.51
N SER A 123 17.88 -18.91 -1.50
CA SER A 123 16.51 -18.56 -1.09
C SER A 123 16.42 -17.17 -0.47
N LEU A 124 17.42 -16.76 0.31
CA LEU A 124 17.50 -15.42 0.89
C LEU A 124 17.75 -14.36 -0.19
N GLU A 125 18.62 -14.64 -1.16
CA GLU A 125 18.86 -13.77 -2.31
C GLU A 125 17.58 -13.59 -3.15
N CYS A 126 16.80 -14.65 -3.34
CA CYS A 126 15.50 -14.58 -4.01
C CYS A 126 14.49 -13.69 -3.25
N ILE A 127 14.40 -13.85 -1.92
CA ILE A 127 13.57 -12.99 -1.08
C ILE A 127 14.07 -11.53 -1.14
N GLY A 128 15.39 -11.31 -1.18
CA GLY A 128 15.99 -9.99 -1.38
C GLY A 128 15.54 -9.35 -2.70
N ALA A 129 15.64 -10.08 -3.81
CA ALA A 129 15.20 -9.59 -5.11
C ALA A 129 13.69 -9.29 -5.16
N LEU A 130 12.87 -10.12 -4.50
CA LEU A 130 11.44 -9.87 -4.37
C LEU A 130 11.16 -8.60 -3.54
N LEU A 131 11.89 -8.40 -2.45
CA LEU A 131 11.78 -7.20 -1.63
C LEU A 131 12.17 -5.95 -2.44
N ASP A 132 13.27 -5.99 -3.18
CA ASP A 132 13.70 -4.88 -4.04
C ASP A 132 12.64 -4.55 -5.10
N SER A 133 12.02 -5.58 -5.71
CA SER A 133 10.94 -5.38 -6.67
C SER A 133 9.69 -4.76 -6.04
N LEU A 134 9.37 -5.15 -4.80
CA LEU A 134 8.24 -4.59 -4.05
C LEU A 134 8.53 -3.14 -3.70
N GLU A 135 9.72 -2.82 -3.21
CA GLU A 135 10.14 -1.44 -2.93
C GLU A 135 10.04 -0.55 -4.16
N GLN A 136 10.46 -1.06 -5.33
CA GLN A 136 10.34 -0.33 -6.58
C GLN A 136 8.87 -0.07 -6.95
N SER A 137 8.00 -1.08 -6.83
CA SER A 137 6.56 -0.91 -7.09
C SER A 137 5.91 0.09 -6.11
N CYS A 138 6.33 0.11 -4.84
CA CYS A 138 5.85 1.08 -3.87
C CYS A 138 6.28 2.51 -4.25
N ARG A 139 7.53 2.70 -4.68
CA ARG A 139 8.02 4.02 -5.14
C ARG A 139 7.26 4.51 -6.38
N GLU A 140 6.91 3.61 -7.31
CA GLU A 140 6.11 3.94 -8.48
C GLU A 140 4.69 4.37 -8.07
N VAL A 141 4.05 3.63 -7.17
CA VAL A 141 2.73 4.01 -6.63
C VAL A 141 2.78 5.35 -5.89
N GLU A 142 3.82 5.60 -5.08
CA GLU A 142 4.01 6.88 -4.40
C GLU A 142 4.18 8.04 -5.41
N HIS A 143 4.91 7.79 -6.51
CA HIS A 143 5.07 8.77 -7.58
C HIS A 143 3.74 9.10 -8.28
N GLU A 144 2.98 8.08 -8.67
CA GLU A 144 1.67 8.26 -9.30
C GLU A 144 0.66 8.94 -8.37
N LEU A 145 0.67 8.61 -7.08
CA LEU A 145 -0.15 9.30 -6.08
C LEU A 145 0.20 10.78 -5.96
N ALA A 146 1.48 11.13 -5.98
CA ALA A 146 1.92 12.53 -5.97
C ALA A 146 1.47 13.27 -7.24
N LEU A 147 1.51 12.62 -8.42
CA LEU A 147 0.98 13.20 -9.65
C LEU A 147 -0.54 13.43 -9.59
N LEU A 148 -1.29 12.47 -9.04
CA LEU A 148 -2.73 12.61 -8.83
C LEU A 148 -3.08 13.73 -7.86
N GLU A 149 -2.31 13.90 -6.78
CA GLU A 149 -2.48 15.00 -5.83
C GLU A 149 -2.29 16.36 -6.54
N ASN A 150 -1.20 16.51 -7.30
CA ASN A 150 -0.96 17.72 -8.10
C ASN A 150 -2.10 18.00 -9.10
N GLN A 151 -2.64 16.97 -9.74
CA GLN A 151 -3.78 17.12 -10.66
C GLN A 151 -5.06 17.53 -9.94
N ALA A 152 -5.31 16.97 -8.75
CA ALA A 152 -6.46 17.33 -7.93
C ALA A 152 -6.38 18.80 -7.47
N GLU A 153 -5.20 19.25 -7.04
CA GLU A 153 -4.95 20.66 -6.72
C GLU A 153 -5.20 21.57 -7.93
N TRP A 154 -4.71 21.20 -9.12
CA TRP A 154 -4.94 21.94 -10.35
C TRP A 154 -6.41 22.05 -10.72
N VAL A 155 -7.17 20.96 -10.58
CA VAL A 155 -8.62 20.96 -10.80
C VAL A 155 -9.30 21.89 -9.82
N GLN A 156 -8.91 21.86 -8.55
CA GLN A 156 -9.49 22.70 -7.52
C GLN A 156 -9.20 24.18 -7.78
N LEU A 157 -7.96 24.53 -8.11
CA LEU A 157 -7.56 25.89 -8.47
C LEU A 157 -8.37 26.43 -9.66
N ARG A 158 -8.56 25.62 -10.71
CA ARG A 158 -9.39 26.00 -11.86
C ARG A 158 -10.85 26.22 -11.48
N ARG A 159 -11.42 25.35 -10.64
CA ARG A 159 -12.80 25.52 -10.14
C ARG A 159 -12.96 26.84 -9.39
N ASP A 160 -12.00 27.15 -8.51
CA ASP A 160 -12.00 28.40 -7.77
C ASP A 160 -11.88 29.59 -8.71
N GLN A 161 -10.98 29.55 -9.69
CA GLN A 161 -10.83 30.60 -10.70
C GLN A 161 -12.13 30.81 -11.49
N HIS A 162 -12.79 29.73 -11.94
CA HIS A 162 -14.08 29.80 -12.63
C HIS A 162 -15.18 30.40 -11.74
N ALA A 163 -15.24 30.02 -10.47
CA ALA A 163 -16.20 30.57 -9.53
C ALA A 163 -16.01 32.08 -9.33
N HIS A 164 -14.76 32.55 -9.17
CA HIS A 164 -14.44 33.98 -9.06
C HIS A 164 -14.80 34.74 -10.34
N ASN A 165 -14.45 34.20 -11.51
CA ASN A 165 -14.80 34.81 -12.80
C ASN A 165 -16.33 34.90 -12.98
N TYR A 166 -17.06 33.86 -12.61
CA TYR A 166 -18.51 33.87 -12.64
C TYR A 166 -19.10 34.95 -11.73
N GLN A 167 -18.60 35.08 -10.50
CA GLN A 167 -19.02 36.13 -9.57
C GLN A 167 -18.74 37.55 -10.12
N LEU A 168 -17.58 37.75 -10.76
CA LEU A 168 -17.23 39.02 -11.40
C LEU A 168 -18.16 39.36 -12.57
N LEU A 169 -18.45 38.38 -13.43
CA LEU A 169 -19.39 38.53 -14.54
C LEU A 169 -20.79 38.88 -14.03
N GLU A 170 -21.25 38.17 -13.00
CA GLU A 170 -22.57 38.41 -12.43
C GLU A 170 -22.67 39.80 -11.79
N HIS A 171 -21.65 40.22 -11.04
CA HIS A 171 -21.58 41.56 -10.47
C HIS A 171 -21.54 42.65 -11.56
N SER A 172 -20.77 42.46 -12.62
CA SER A 172 -20.72 43.37 -13.77
C SER A 172 -22.10 43.49 -14.44
N ARG A 173 -22.78 42.36 -14.65
CA ARG A 173 -24.15 42.32 -15.20
C ARG A 173 -25.13 43.09 -14.31
N ARG A 174 -25.16 42.81 -13.00
CA ARG A 174 -26.04 43.52 -12.05
C ARG A 174 -25.78 45.02 -12.07
N ARG A 175 -24.50 45.44 -12.09
CA ARG A 175 -24.12 46.86 -12.17
C ARG A 175 -24.60 47.50 -13.48
N SER A 176 -24.50 46.80 -14.61
CA SER A 176 -24.99 47.29 -15.90
C SER A 176 -26.52 47.48 -15.88
N GLU A 177 -27.25 46.49 -15.37
CA GLU A 177 -28.71 46.55 -15.22
C GLU A 177 -29.13 47.71 -14.31
N GLU A 178 -28.44 47.93 -13.18
CA GLU A 178 -28.70 49.04 -12.28
C GLU A 178 -28.46 50.41 -12.94
N LEU A 179 -27.37 50.55 -13.69
CA LEU A 179 -27.07 51.77 -14.43
C LEU A 179 -28.14 52.04 -15.48
N GLU A 180 -28.58 51.02 -16.22
CA GLU A 180 -29.62 51.18 -17.24
C GLU A 180 -30.98 51.53 -16.61
N ARG A 181 -31.35 50.88 -15.50
CA ARG A 181 -32.53 51.25 -14.71
C ARG A 181 -32.47 52.72 -14.26
N ARG A 182 -31.32 53.18 -13.76
CA ARG A 182 -31.13 54.59 -13.35
C ARG A 182 -31.23 55.55 -14.53
N ARG A 183 -30.66 55.19 -15.70
CA ARG A 183 -30.76 55.98 -16.94
C ARG A 183 -32.21 56.13 -17.39
N VAL A 184 -32.95 55.03 -17.46
CA VAL A 184 -34.38 55.03 -17.83
C VAL A 184 -35.20 55.86 -16.84
N GLN A 185 -35.01 55.69 -15.53
CA GLN A 185 -35.70 56.51 -14.52
C GLN A 185 -35.39 58.00 -14.67
N MET A 186 -34.13 58.37 -14.93
CA MET A 186 -33.74 59.76 -15.16
C MET A 186 -34.39 60.33 -16.43
N ALA A 187 -34.41 59.57 -17.53
CA ALA A 187 -35.07 59.96 -18.77
C ALA A 187 -36.59 60.15 -18.59
N GLN A 188 -37.26 59.23 -17.88
CA GLN A 188 -38.69 59.34 -17.55
C GLN A 188 -38.98 60.58 -16.69
N ARG A 189 -38.18 60.83 -15.64
CA ARG A 189 -38.31 62.03 -14.80
C ARG A 189 -38.09 63.31 -15.61
N HIS A 190 -37.11 63.32 -16.52
CA HIS A 190 -36.88 64.46 -17.39
C HIS A 190 -38.04 64.70 -18.35
N ALA A 191 -38.52 63.66 -19.05
CA ALA A 191 -39.68 63.74 -19.95
C ALA A 191 -40.97 64.18 -19.22
N GLY A 192 -41.16 63.75 -17.96
CA GLY A 192 -42.25 64.22 -17.11
C GLY A 192 -42.15 65.71 -16.78
N ARG A 193 -40.95 66.19 -16.40
CA ARG A 193 -40.70 67.61 -16.14
C ARG A 193 -40.90 68.47 -17.38
N VAL A 194 -40.42 68.03 -18.54
CA VAL A 194 -40.59 68.73 -19.82
C VAL A 194 -42.07 68.85 -20.16
N ARG A 195 -42.85 67.76 -20.09
CA ARG A 195 -44.30 67.80 -20.32
C ARG A 195 -45.04 68.73 -19.36
N ALA A 196 -44.70 68.72 -18.08
CA ALA A 196 -45.32 69.61 -17.11
C ALA A 196 -45.03 71.10 -17.42
N LEU A 197 -43.79 71.42 -17.82
CA LEU A 197 -43.42 72.76 -18.26
C LEU A 197 -44.14 73.19 -19.53
N GLU A 198 -44.27 72.29 -20.51
CA GLU A 198 -45.02 72.53 -21.75
C GLU A 198 -46.50 72.78 -21.49
N GLN A 199 -47.13 71.97 -20.63
CA GLN A 199 -48.53 72.14 -20.23
C GLN A 199 -48.76 73.47 -19.50
N SER A 200 -47.87 73.82 -18.57
CA SER A 200 -47.92 75.12 -17.87
C SER A 200 -47.77 76.28 -18.86
N ARG A 201 -46.85 76.19 -19.83
CA ARG A 201 -46.69 77.20 -20.90
C ARG A 201 -47.94 77.29 -21.78
N GLN A 202 -48.53 76.17 -22.18
CA GLN A 202 -49.76 76.14 -22.97
C GLN A 202 -50.94 76.76 -22.22
N ALA A 203 -51.10 76.43 -20.94
CA ALA A 203 -52.14 77.02 -20.09
C ALA A 203 -51.99 78.54 -19.98
N ALA A 204 -50.75 79.03 -19.76
CA ALA A 204 -50.45 80.47 -19.70
C ALA A 204 -50.74 81.18 -21.05
N LEU A 205 -50.46 80.53 -22.19
CA LEU A 205 -50.79 81.08 -23.51
C LEU A 205 -52.30 81.15 -23.75
N LEU A 206 -53.06 80.12 -23.35
CA LEU A 206 -54.52 80.09 -23.48
C LEU A 206 -55.18 81.12 -22.57
N GLU A 207 -54.72 81.27 -21.34
CA GLU A 207 -55.21 82.31 -20.43
C GLU A 207 -54.96 83.71 -20.99
N ARG A 208 -53.76 83.95 -21.53
CA ARG A 208 -53.42 85.21 -22.21
C ARG A 208 -54.31 85.45 -23.43
N GLN A 209 -54.58 84.43 -24.24
CA GLN A 209 -55.48 84.55 -25.39
C GLN A 209 -56.91 84.89 -24.95
N ARG A 210 -57.44 84.22 -23.92
CA ARG A 210 -58.77 84.53 -23.35
C ARG A 210 -58.84 85.94 -22.80
N ALA A 211 -57.79 86.41 -22.11
CA ALA A 211 -57.73 87.77 -21.60
C ALA A 211 -57.81 88.79 -22.75
N PHE A 212 -57.03 88.59 -23.83
CA PHE A 212 -57.11 89.45 -25.01
C PHE A 212 -58.45 89.38 -25.72
N GLU A 213 -59.08 88.21 -25.79
CA GLU A 213 -60.39 88.05 -26.44
C GLU A 213 -61.51 88.73 -25.63
N GLN A 214 -61.46 88.65 -24.30
CA GLN A 214 -62.36 89.39 -23.42
C GLN A 214 -62.18 90.90 -23.54
N GLU A 215 -60.94 91.39 -23.58
CA GLU A 215 -60.65 92.80 -23.85
C GLU A 215 -61.21 93.23 -25.21
N PHE A 216 -60.98 92.44 -26.25
CA PHE A 216 -61.50 92.72 -27.59
C PHE A 216 -63.03 92.73 -27.64
N GLN A 217 -63.70 91.79 -26.98
CA GLN A 217 -65.16 91.76 -26.90
C GLN A 217 -65.72 92.98 -26.18
N ARG A 218 -65.07 93.40 -25.09
CA ARG A 218 -65.42 94.61 -24.36
C ARG A 218 -65.25 95.85 -25.25
N ASP A 219 -64.15 95.95 -25.98
CA ASP A 219 -63.90 97.04 -26.93
C ASP A 219 -64.95 97.05 -28.06
N MET A 220 -65.36 95.87 -28.54
CA MET A 220 -66.43 95.73 -29.55
C MET A 220 -67.80 96.13 -29.03
N GLN A 221 -68.12 95.80 -27.77
CA GLN A 221 -69.36 96.24 -27.11
C GLN A 221 -69.37 97.75 -26.93
N PHE A 222 -68.27 98.32 -26.45
CA PHE A 222 -68.09 99.76 -26.32
C PHE A 222 -68.29 100.48 -27.66
N PHE A 223 -67.70 99.95 -28.75
CA PHE A 223 -67.90 100.46 -30.10
C PHE A 223 -69.37 100.45 -30.54
N LYS A 224 -70.10 99.36 -30.27
CA LYS A 224 -71.53 99.25 -30.61
C LYS A 224 -72.39 100.26 -29.85
N GLU A 225 -72.04 100.56 -28.61
CA GLU A 225 -72.78 101.49 -27.75
C GLU A 225 -72.46 102.96 -28.05
N HIS A 226 -71.20 103.29 -28.40
CA HIS A 226 -70.72 104.68 -28.49
C HIS A 226 -70.36 105.12 -29.92
N GLY A 227 -70.28 104.21 -30.89
CA GLY A 227 -70.06 104.52 -32.31
C GLY A 227 -68.62 104.87 -32.73
N HIS A 228 -67.65 104.79 -31.82
CA HIS A 228 -66.23 105.04 -32.06
C HIS A 228 -65.36 104.17 -31.14
N THR A 229 -64.19 103.72 -31.61
CA THR A 229 -63.23 102.97 -30.77
C THR A 229 -62.24 103.95 -30.16
N GLU A 230 -62.24 104.09 -28.83
CA GLU A 230 -61.14 104.77 -28.13
C GLU A 230 -59.93 103.84 -28.03
N ARG A 231 -59.18 103.67 -29.12
CA ARG A 231 -57.78 103.26 -29.02
C ARG A 231 -56.96 103.89 -30.14
N ALA A 232 -56.22 104.93 -29.79
CA ALA A 232 -55.18 105.52 -30.63
C ALA A 232 -54.01 104.53 -30.84
N PRO A 233 -53.28 104.62 -31.97
CA PRO A 233 -52.11 103.79 -32.19
C PRO A 233 -50.95 104.31 -31.32
N SER A 234 -50.39 103.48 -30.44
CA SER A 234 -49.07 103.73 -29.86
C SER A 234 -48.09 102.70 -30.38
N VAL A 235 -47.26 103.15 -31.31
CA VAL A 235 -45.99 102.52 -31.65
C VAL A 235 -44.92 103.04 -30.69
N SER A 236 -44.19 102.09 -30.08
CA SER A 236 -42.80 102.17 -29.59
C SER A 236 -42.41 103.10 -28.42
N SER A 237 -41.79 102.54 -27.37
CA SER A 237 -40.33 102.73 -27.12
C SER A 237 -39.78 101.95 -25.91
N SER A 238 -38.62 101.32 -26.14
CA SER A 238 -37.46 100.96 -25.27
C SER A 238 -37.65 100.52 -23.81
N GLY A 239 -36.96 99.52 -23.27
CA GLY A 239 -35.71 98.86 -23.64
C GLY A 239 -34.91 98.54 -22.35
N GLY A 240 -34.26 97.36 -22.32
CA GLY A 240 -33.31 96.89 -21.29
C GLY A 240 -33.93 95.97 -20.24
N GLY A 241 -33.44 94.77 -19.92
CA GLY A 241 -32.29 93.93 -20.26
C GLY A 241 -32.45 92.64 -19.42
N GLY A 242 -31.79 91.51 -19.58
CA GLY A 242 -30.86 90.97 -20.56
C GLY A 242 -30.70 89.46 -20.27
N GLY A 243 -29.99 88.77 -21.17
CA GLY A 243 -29.47 87.40 -21.02
C GLY A 243 -30.46 86.30 -21.42
N GLY A 244 -30.19 85.43 -22.38
CA GLY A 244 -29.03 85.20 -23.21
C GLY A 244 -29.39 83.99 -24.08
N GLY A 245 -29.46 84.20 -25.39
CA GLY A 245 -29.52 83.11 -26.35
C GLY A 245 -28.10 82.73 -26.75
N ALA A 246 -27.82 81.42 -26.75
CA ALA A 246 -26.83 80.83 -27.62
C ALA A 246 -27.27 79.38 -27.89
N GLY A 247 -28.08 79.21 -28.93
CA GLY A 247 -28.06 77.96 -29.68
C GLY A 247 -26.74 77.92 -30.46
N SER A 248 -25.98 76.85 -30.29
CA SER A 248 -24.91 76.46 -31.19
C SER A 248 -25.30 75.10 -31.77
N VAL A 249 -25.55 75.08 -33.08
CA VAL A 249 -25.65 73.87 -33.90
C VAL A 249 -24.37 73.84 -34.72
N GLY A 250 -23.61 72.74 -34.65
CA GLY A 250 -22.36 72.62 -35.41
C GLY A 250 -21.61 71.31 -35.16
N SER A 251 -21.94 70.33 -36.00
CA SER A 251 -21.14 69.22 -36.57
C SER A 251 -20.06 68.47 -35.79
N GLY A 252 -20.06 67.16 -36.06
CA GLY A 252 -19.07 66.18 -35.62
C GLY A 252 -17.64 66.39 -36.10
N GLY A 253 -16.78 65.49 -35.64
CA GLY A 253 -15.36 65.39 -36.02
C GLY A 253 -14.56 64.89 -34.83
N GLY A 254 -14.20 63.61 -34.83
CA GLY A 254 -13.60 62.94 -33.68
C GLY A 254 -12.09 63.09 -33.52
N GLY A 255 -11.56 62.26 -32.61
CA GLY A 255 -10.18 61.79 -32.60
C GLY A 255 -9.16 62.59 -31.80
N GLN A 256 -8.58 61.92 -30.78
CA GLN A 256 -7.20 62.04 -30.23
C GLN A 256 -6.93 63.27 -29.32
N ASP A 257 -6.20 63.23 -28.20
CA ASP A 257 -5.48 62.19 -27.46
C ASP A 257 -5.08 62.74 -26.06
N THR A 258 -5.09 61.86 -25.04
CA THR A 258 -4.34 61.89 -23.75
C THR A 258 -4.70 62.94 -22.65
N PRO A 259 -4.74 62.54 -21.36
CA PRO A 259 -3.51 62.26 -20.62
C PRO A 259 -3.47 60.90 -19.89
N ALA A 260 -2.28 60.31 -19.93
CA ALA A 260 -1.61 59.55 -18.88
C ALA A 260 -2.33 58.34 -18.25
N SER A 261 -1.92 57.18 -18.77
CA SER A 261 -1.30 56.11 -17.98
C SER A 261 -2.15 55.40 -16.92
N LEU A 262 -2.95 54.44 -17.40
CA LEU A 262 -3.18 53.19 -16.68
C LEU A 262 -3.10 52.03 -17.69
N ALA A 263 -1.95 51.92 -18.36
CA ALA A 263 -1.58 50.75 -19.13
C ALA A 263 -0.79 49.82 -18.22
N ASP A 264 -1.50 48.98 -17.47
CA ASP A 264 -1.01 47.67 -17.07
C ASP A 264 -2.21 46.77 -16.73
N ALA A 265 -2.79 46.14 -17.76
CA ALA A 265 -3.70 44.99 -17.66
C ALA A 265 -4.28 44.66 -19.05
N ALA A 266 -3.41 44.37 -20.03
CA ALA A 266 -3.82 43.78 -21.29
C ALA A 266 -2.82 42.69 -21.68
N ASP A 267 -2.83 41.62 -20.87
CA ASP A 267 -2.31 40.31 -21.28
C ASP A 267 -3.34 39.21 -20.96
N LEU A 268 -4.62 39.55 -21.17
CA LEU A 268 -5.68 38.55 -21.17
C LEU A 268 -5.79 38.02 -22.60
N LEU A 269 -5.17 36.86 -22.81
CA LEU A 269 -5.43 35.96 -23.92
C LEU A 269 -6.93 35.94 -24.26
N PRO A 270 -7.30 35.91 -25.55
CA PRO A 270 -8.69 35.71 -25.93
C PRO A 270 -9.21 34.43 -25.27
N PRO A 271 -10.45 34.41 -24.75
CA PRO A 271 -11.04 33.17 -24.27
C PRO A 271 -11.04 32.16 -25.44
N PRO A 272 -10.56 30.93 -25.22
CA PRO A 272 -10.56 29.93 -26.27
C PRO A 272 -12.01 29.74 -26.77
N PRO A 273 -12.21 29.53 -28.09
CA PRO A 273 -13.54 29.32 -28.64
C PRO A 273 -14.20 28.14 -27.94
N LEU A 274 -15.45 28.35 -27.51
CA LEU A 274 -16.25 27.36 -26.77
C LEU A 274 -16.47 26.04 -27.54
N ASP A 275 -16.19 26.02 -28.84
CA ASP A 275 -16.27 24.83 -29.69
C ASP A 275 -15.15 23.82 -29.36
N ASP A 276 -13.95 24.27 -28.99
CA ASP A 276 -12.82 23.37 -28.68
C ASP A 276 -13.01 22.65 -27.33
N ALA A 277 -13.73 23.27 -26.39
CA ALA A 277 -14.00 22.70 -25.07
C ALA A 277 -15.09 21.63 -25.12
N ALA A 278 -16.06 21.77 -26.03
CA ALA A 278 -17.08 20.76 -26.28
C ALA A 278 -16.47 19.55 -27.02
N GLU A 279 -15.64 19.79 -28.02
CA GLU A 279 -14.95 18.73 -28.78
C GLU A 279 -13.91 17.99 -27.90
N ALA A 280 -13.28 18.67 -26.94
CA ALA A 280 -12.38 18.04 -25.96
C ALA A 280 -13.11 17.19 -24.92
N LEU A 281 -14.36 17.52 -24.57
CA LEU A 281 -15.17 16.71 -23.66
C LEU A 281 -15.71 15.45 -24.35
N ASP A 282 -16.10 15.58 -25.63
CA ASP A 282 -16.56 14.46 -26.46
C ASP A 282 -15.42 13.46 -26.71
N LYS A 283 -14.22 13.94 -27.04
CA LYS A 283 -13.02 13.08 -27.16
C LYS A 283 -12.60 12.41 -25.86
N PHE A 284 -12.84 13.04 -24.71
CA PHE A 284 -12.51 12.46 -23.42
C PHE A 284 -13.53 11.40 -22.98
N LEU A 285 -14.79 11.51 -23.44
CA LEU A 285 -15.81 10.49 -23.22
C LEU A 285 -15.62 9.30 -24.18
N GLU A 286 -15.36 9.54 -25.48
CA GLU A 286 -15.07 8.46 -26.44
C GLU A 286 -13.81 7.67 -26.10
N ALA A 287 -12.77 8.30 -25.54
CA ALA A 287 -11.53 7.60 -25.17
C ALA A 287 -11.64 6.72 -23.92
N ASN A 288 -12.72 6.82 -23.13
CA ASN A 288 -12.93 6.00 -21.93
C ASN A 288 -13.93 4.85 -22.14
N ASP A 289 -14.60 4.79 -23.28
CA ASP A 289 -15.55 3.72 -23.62
C ASP A 289 -14.90 2.55 -24.41
N ASP A 290 -13.61 2.65 -24.77
CA ASP A 290 -12.88 1.63 -25.54
C ASP A 290 -12.04 0.64 -24.69
N ASP A 291 -12.07 0.73 -23.35
CA ASP A 291 -11.29 -0.10 -22.42
C ASP A 291 -12.12 -1.08 -21.53
N GLU A 292 -13.32 -1.51 -21.98
CA GLU A 292 -14.03 -2.70 -21.47
C GLU A 292 -14.08 -3.85 -22.50
#